data_AF-A0A202C964-F1
#
_entry.id   AF-A0A202C964-F1
#
_cell.length_a   1.000
_cell.length_b   1.000
_cell.length_c   1.000
_cell.angle_alpha   90.00
_cell.angle_beta   90.00
_cell.angle_gamma   90.00
#
_symmetry.space_group_name_H-M   'P 1'
#
loop_
_entity.id
_entity.type
_entity.pdbx_description
1 polymer ?
#
loop_
_entity_poly.entity_id
_entity_poly.type
_entity_poly.pdbx_seq_one_letter_code
_entity_poly.pdbx_strand_id
1 'polypeptide(L)'
;MKKFFLFLSIVFLSRANAQNVGINSLTPQMTLDVNGVASTVSKADGMRAPRITLAQLNAKTGYNSNHVGALLYITDVTGGSTVSATAQIATVGYYYFDGTAWQSVVAKTGTAVFIASLGSGNGSATAASINSGGFTTVPLSTVTKNVGGGIWTPATNTYTVPSSGTYLIKSSIRLVDGSASRNVFQAVHTVNSDIPEGIWDTNSGNRWTMLYTRIAYFNKNDQLRLYMYSDGATANISDASLNIVLLSQN
;
A
#
# COMPACT_ATOMS: atom_id res chain seq x y z
N MET A 1 -42.27 -57.59 -7.52
CA MET A 1 -41.67 -56.90 -8.69
C MET A 1 -41.81 -55.37 -8.64
N LYS A 2 -43.01 -54.79 -8.40
CA LYS A 2 -43.20 -53.32 -8.37
C LYS A 2 -42.38 -52.57 -7.29
N LYS A 3 -42.19 -53.17 -6.10
CA LYS A 3 -41.40 -52.58 -5.01
C LYS A 3 -39.88 -52.60 -5.27
N PHE A 4 -39.40 -53.56 -6.06
CA PHE A 4 -37.98 -53.67 -6.42
C PHE A 4 -37.58 -52.62 -7.47
N PHE A 5 -38.46 -52.33 -8.43
CA PHE A 5 -38.27 -51.25 -9.40
C PHE A 5 -38.23 -49.87 -8.73
N LEU A 6 -39.06 -49.64 -7.72
CA LEU A 6 -39.06 -48.37 -6.96
C LEU A 6 -37.80 -48.20 -6.10
N PHE A 7 -37.27 -49.29 -5.55
CA PHE A 7 -36.03 -49.25 -4.77
C PHE A 7 -34.81 -48.99 -5.67
N LEU A 8 -34.80 -49.59 -6.87
CA LEU A 8 -33.75 -49.40 -7.85
C LEU A 8 -33.73 -47.96 -8.39
N SER A 9 -34.89 -47.35 -8.66
CA SER A 9 -34.96 -45.96 -9.11
C SER A 9 -34.50 -44.95 -8.05
N ILE A 10 -34.76 -45.18 -6.76
CA ILE A 10 -34.28 -44.32 -5.65
C ILE A 10 -32.75 -44.40 -5.51
N VAL A 11 -32.15 -45.59 -5.72
CA VAL A 11 -30.68 -45.75 -5.68
C VAL A 11 -30.00 -45.00 -6.84
N PHE A 12 -30.60 -44.98 -8.04
CA PHE A 12 -30.09 -44.18 -9.17
C PHE A 12 -30.26 -42.66 -9.00
N LEU A 13 -31.22 -42.20 -8.21
CA LEU A 13 -31.41 -40.77 -7.88
C LEU A 13 -30.44 -40.28 -6.80
N SER A 14 -29.86 -41.18 -5.99
CA SER A 14 -29.03 -40.84 -4.83
C SER A 14 -27.56 -40.49 -5.11
N ARG A 15 -27.14 -40.40 -6.39
CA ARG A 15 -25.76 -40.06 -6.76
C ARG A 15 -25.61 -38.92 -7.77
N ALA A 16 -26.61 -38.06 -7.93
CA ALA A 16 -26.41 -36.77 -8.59
C ALA A 16 -25.76 -35.78 -7.61
N ASN A 17 -24.49 -36.02 -7.26
CA ASN A 17 -23.69 -34.96 -6.67
C ASN A 17 -23.43 -33.94 -7.79
N ALA A 18 -24.23 -32.88 -7.86
CA ALA A 18 -23.90 -31.71 -8.68
C ALA A 18 -22.72 -30.99 -8.02
N GLN A 19 -21.50 -31.52 -8.19
CA GLN A 19 -20.28 -30.99 -7.55
C GLN A 19 -19.75 -29.76 -8.28
N ASN A 20 -20.13 -29.55 -9.55
CA ASN A 20 -19.68 -28.45 -10.38
C ASN A 20 -20.88 -27.70 -10.97
N VAL A 21 -20.87 -26.38 -10.87
CA VAL A 21 -21.85 -25.48 -11.47
C VAL A 21 -21.24 -24.85 -12.72
N GLY A 22 -21.85 -25.09 -13.88
CA GLY A 22 -21.47 -24.46 -15.14
C GLY A 22 -22.38 -23.30 -15.51
N ILE A 23 -21.81 -22.18 -15.95
CA ILE A 23 -22.51 -21.11 -16.67
C ILE A 23 -21.97 -21.09 -18.09
N ASN A 24 -22.85 -21.34 -19.08
CA ASN A 24 -22.48 -21.58 -20.47
C ASN A 24 -21.47 -22.75 -20.66
N SER A 25 -21.43 -23.70 -19.72
CA SER A 25 -20.59 -24.91 -19.80
C SER A 25 -21.45 -26.16 -19.69
N LEU A 26 -21.42 -27.03 -20.71
CA LEU A 26 -22.12 -28.33 -20.71
C LEU A 26 -21.33 -29.40 -19.94
N THR A 27 -20.02 -29.20 -19.76
CA THR A 27 -19.12 -30.13 -19.09
C THR A 27 -18.20 -29.38 -18.13
N PRO A 28 -18.72 -28.87 -17.00
CA PRO A 28 -17.95 -28.06 -16.06
C PRO A 28 -16.69 -28.77 -15.58
N GLN A 29 -15.51 -28.22 -15.87
CA GLN A 29 -14.21 -28.83 -15.51
C GLN A 29 -13.77 -28.49 -14.08
N MET A 30 -14.47 -27.58 -13.41
CA MET A 30 -14.15 -27.06 -12.08
C MET A 30 -15.43 -26.70 -11.33
N THR A 31 -15.35 -26.49 -10.01
CA THR A 31 -16.52 -26.28 -9.14
C THR A 31 -17.43 -25.14 -9.60
N LEU A 32 -16.86 -24.05 -10.12
CA LEU A 32 -17.58 -23.00 -10.85
C LEU A 32 -16.87 -22.78 -12.20
N ASP A 33 -17.48 -23.23 -13.29
CA ASP A 33 -16.96 -23.09 -14.65
C ASP A 33 -17.81 -22.08 -15.43
N VAL A 34 -17.21 -20.96 -15.85
CA VAL A 34 -17.90 -19.89 -16.57
C VAL A 34 -17.23 -19.70 -17.92
N ASN A 35 -17.87 -20.18 -18.98
CA ASN A 35 -17.37 -20.05 -20.34
C ASN A 35 -17.93 -18.80 -21.02
N GLY A 36 -17.06 -18.08 -21.72
CA GLY A 36 -17.44 -16.97 -22.59
C GLY A 36 -18.03 -17.44 -23.91
N VAL A 37 -18.72 -16.54 -24.61
CA VAL A 37 -19.24 -16.72 -25.96
C VAL A 37 -18.29 -16.04 -26.96
N ALA A 38 -17.04 -16.52 -26.98
CA ALA A 38 -15.89 -15.83 -27.57
C ALA A 38 -16.04 -15.38 -29.03
N SER A 39 -16.87 -16.07 -29.83
CA SER A 39 -17.09 -15.74 -31.24
C SER A 39 -18.20 -14.71 -31.50
N THR A 40 -18.98 -14.31 -30.48
CA THR A 40 -20.13 -13.40 -30.64
C THR A 40 -19.80 -12.00 -30.16
N VAL A 41 -19.44 -11.11 -31.07
CA VAL A 41 -18.98 -9.73 -30.76
C VAL A 41 -19.99 -8.86 -30.01
N SER A 42 -21.29 -9.18 -30.06
CA SER A 42 -22.33 -8.45 -29.33
C SER A 42 -22.53 -8.94 -27.89
N LYS A 43 -21.86 -10.03 -27.50
CA LYS A 43 -21.92 -10.57 -26.14
C LYS A 43 -20.73 -10.04 -25.35
N ALA A 44 -21.03 -9.45 -24.19
CA ALA A 44 -20.03 -9.07 -23.21
C ALA A 44 -19.76 -10.28 -22.30
N ASP A 45 -18.59 -10.89 -22.43
CA ASP A 45 -18.13 -11.95 -21.53
C ASP A 45 -17.56 -11.36 -20.24
N GLY A 46 -17.80 -12.02 -19.10
CA GLY A 46 -17.16 -11.66 -17.84
C GLY A 46 -17.89 -12.14 -16.59
N MET A 47 -17.18 -12.07 -15.47
CA MET A 47 -17.72 -12.24 -14.12
C MET A 47 -17.59 -10.90 -13.38
N ARG A 48 -18.67 -10.47 -12.73
CA ARG A 48 -18.68 -9.22 -11.95
C ARG A 48 -18.94 -9.53 -10.49
N ALA A 49 -18.01 -9.15 -9.61
CA ALA A 49 -18.19 -9.29 -8.17
C ALA A 49 -19.27 -8.33 -7.62
N PRO A 50 -19.80 -8.57 -6.41
CA PRO A 50 -20.71 -7.62 -5.76
C PRO A 50 -20.06 -6.24 -5.62
N ARG A 51 -20.87 -5.19 -5.83
CA ARG A 51 -20.44 -3.79 -5.85
C ARG A 51 -21.03 -3.05 -4.66
N ILE A 52 -20.19 -2.38 -3.88
CA ILE A 52 -20.61 -1.56 -2.74
C ILE A 52 -19.71 -0.33 -2.62
N THR A 53 -20.17 0.69 -1.90
CA THR A 53 -19.32 1.83 -1.52
C THR A 53 -18.45 1.47 -0.32
N LEU A 54 -17.34 2.21 -0.12
CA LEU A 54 -16.51 2.08 1.07
C LEU A 54 -17.31 2.33 2.34
N ALA A 55 -18.22 3.32 2.34
CA ALA A 55 -19.10 3.59 3.48
C ALA A 55 -20.01 2.39 3.81
N GLN A 56 -20.56 1.72 2.80
CA GLN A 56 -21.34 0.49 3.01
C GLN A 56 -20.49 -0.66 3.53
N LEU A 57 -19.24 -0.79 3.07
CA LEU A 57 -18.32 -1.80 3.57
C LEU A 57 -17.89 -1.55 5.01
N ASN A 58 -17.63 -0.30 5.38
CA ASN A 58 -17.30 0.10 6.75
C ASN A 58 -18.39 -0.32 7.75
N ALA A 59 -19.66 -0.34 7.31
CA ALA A 59 -20.80 -0.77 8.12
C ALA A 59 -20.97 -2.31 8.22
N LYS A 60 -20.19 -3.11 7.49
CA LYS A 60 -20.27 -4.57 7.53
C LYS A 60 -19.48 -5.13 8.72
N THR A 61 -20.17 -5.81 9.61
CA THR A 61 -19.58 -6.48 10.80
C THR A 61 -19.43 -8.00 10.66
N GLY A 62 -19.86 -8.58 9.53
CA GLY A 62 -19.93 -10.03 9.34
C GLY A 62 -18.66 -10.70 8.78
N TYR A 63 -17.68 -9.93 8.30
CA TYR A 63 -16.45 -10.50 7.73
C TYR A 63 -15.54 -11.02 8.84
N ASN A 64 -15.04 -12.25 8.67
CA ASN A 64 -14.20 -12.98 9.60
C ASN A 64 -13.37 -14.04 8.83
N SER A 65 -12.59 -14.86 9.52
CA SER A 65 -11.68 -15.85 8.91
C SER A 65 -12.34 -16.85 7.96
N ASN A 66 -13.65 -17.08 8.03
CA ASN A 66 -14.37 -17.95 7.09
C ASN A 66 -14.63 -17.30 5.72
N HIS A 67 -14.37 -16.00 5.59
CA HIS A 67 -14.62 -15.22 4.37
C HIS A 67 -13.32 -14.79 3.66
N VAL A 68 -12.18 -15.40 4.02
CA VAL A 68 -10.90 -15.16 3.31
C VAL A 68 -11.09 -15.47 1.83
N GLY A 69 -10.64 -14.56 0.97
CA GLY A 69 -10.80 -14.65 -0.49
C GLY A 69 -12.11 -14.05 -1.02
N ALA A 70 -13.01 -13.54 -0.17
CA ALA A 70 -14.19 -12.81 -0.62
C ALA A 70 -13.78 -11.62 -1.50
N LEU A 71 -14.32 -11.54 -2.72
CA LEU A 71 -14.01 -10.51 -3.70
C LEU A 71 -15.15 -9.48 -3.79
N LEU A 72 -14.81 -8.20 -3.75
CA LEU A 72 -15.74 -7.09 -3.96
C LEU A 72 -15.14 -6.05 -4.90
N TYR A 73 -16.03 -5.25 -5.50
CA TYR A 73 -15.65 -4.03 -6.19
C TYR A 73 -16.17 -2.82 -5.42
N ILE A 74 -15.25 -1.94 -5.01
CA ILE A 74 -15.57 -0.67 -4.35
C ILE A 74 -15.89 0.37 -5.40
N THR A 75 -17.11 0.90 -5.38
CA THR A 75 -17.60 1.87 -6.38
C THR A 75 -17.34 3.33 -6.02
N ASP A 76 -17.15 3.62 -4.73
CA ASP A 76 -16.93 4.97 -4.21
C ASP A 76 -16.14 4.90 -2.91
N VAL A 77 -15.19 5.82 -2.73
CA VAL A 77 -14.32 5.94 -1.55
C VAL A 77 -14.55 7.25 -0.76
N THR A 78 -15.54 8.04 -1.17
CA THR A 78 -15.94 9.27 -0.48
C THR A 78 -16.24 8.99 0.99
N GLY A 79 -15.69 9.82 1.88
CA GLY A 79 -15.80 9.65 3.34
C GLY A 79 -14.69 8.80 3.97
N GLY A 80 -13.92 8.06 3.17
CA GLY A 80 -12.75 7.31 3.64
C GLY A 80 -13.08 6.08 4.51
N SER A 81 -12.03 5.46 5.03
CA SER A 81 -12.14 4.32 5.94
C SER A 81 -12.39 4.79 7.37
N THR A 82 -13.33 4.13 8.06
CA THR A 82 -13.64 4.38 9.48
C THR A 82 -13.33 3.19 10.39
N VAL A 83 -12.85 2.08 9.83
CA VAL A 83 -12.54 0.84 10.56
C VAL A 83 -11.23 0.24 10.06
N SER A 84 -10.49 -0.46 10.92
CA SER A 84 -9.18 -1.03 10.59
C SER A 84 -9.22 -1.97 9.38
N ALA A 85 -10.30 -2.74 9.22
CA ALA A 85 -10.46 -3.69 8.13
C ALA A 85 -10.47 -3.03 6.73
N THR A 86 -10.83 -1.76 6.61
CA THR A 86 -10.90 -1.05 5.32
C THR A 86 -9.82 0.03 5.15
N ALA A 87 -8.87 0.12 6.09
CA ALA A 87 -7.86 1.17 6.15
C ALA A 87 -7.04 1.32 4.86
N GLN A 88 -6.95 0.25 4.05
CA GLN A 88 -6.15 0.19 2.82
C GLN A 88 -6.91 0.47 1.53
N ILE A 89 -8.21 0.82 1.63
CA ILE A 89 -9.04 1.18 0.48
C ILE A 89 -8.95 2.68 0.23
N ALA A 90 -8.04 3.08 -0.66
CA ALA A 90 -7.84 4.48 -1.05
C ALA A 90 -8.44 4.84 -2.41
N THR A 91 -8.74 3.84 -3.26
CA THR A 91 -9.22 4.04 -4.62
C THR A 91 -10.38 3.09 -4.94
N VAL A 92 -11.24 3.50 -5.87
CA VAL A 92 -12.23 2.63 -6.52
C VAL A 92 -11.51 1.45 -7.19
N GLY A 93 -12.06 0.24 -7.09
CA GLY A 93 -11.45 -0.96 -7.68
C GLY A 93 -11.82 -2.27 -7.00
N TYR A 94 -11.17 -3.36 -7.43
CA TYR A 94 -11.36 -4.69 -6.85
C TYR A 94 -10.50 -4.90 -5.60
N TYR A 95 -11.13 -5.48 -4.58
CA TYR A 95 -10.50 -5.84 -3.30
C TYR A 95 -10.91 -7.25 -2.87
N TYR A 96 -9.97 -7.97 -2.27
CA TYR A 96 -10.24 -9.24 -1.61
C TYR A 96 -10.07 -9.14 -0.09
N PHE A 97 -10.82 -9.94 0.67
CA PHE A 97 -10.66 -10.01 2.12
C PHE A 97 -9.56 -11.02 2.49
N ASP A 98 -8.55 -10.59 3.24
CA ASP A 98 -7.41 -11.45 3.64
C ASP A 98 -7.66 -12.21 4.96
N GLY A 99 -8.84 -12.04 5.56
CA GLY A 99 -9.19 -12.59 6.88
C GLY A 99 -9.19 -11.53 7.98
N THR A 100 -8.52 -10.40 7.75
CA THR A 100 -8.41 -9.27 8.69
C THR A 100 -8.75 -7.93 8.05
N ALA A 101 -8.31 -7.69 6.82
CA ALA A 101 -8.46 -6.45 6.09
C ALA A 101 -8.74 -6.69 4.61
N TRP A 102 -9.22 -5.63 3.94
CA TRP A 102 -9.45 -5.60 2.51
C TRP A 102 -8.21 -5.14 1.76
N GLN A 103 -7.73 -5.97 0.85
CA GLN A 103 -6.52 -5.75 0.07
C GLN A 103 -6.86 -5.54 -1.40
N SER A 104 -6.17 -4.60 -2.05
CA SER A 104 -6.36 -4.37 -3.49
C SER A 104 -5.87 -5.58 -4.30
N VAL A 105 -6.62 -5.94 -5.35
CA VAL A 105 -6.25 -7.01 -6.29
C VAL A 105 -5.17 -6.54 -7.28
N VAL A 106 -5.02 -5.23 -7.49
CA VAL A 106 -4.02 -4.70 -8.43
C VAL A 106 -2.63 -4.85 -7.82
N ALA A 107 -1.75 -5.57 -8.52
CA ALA A 107 -0.35 -5.73 -8.15
C ALA A 107 0.33 -4.35 -8.08
N LYS A 108 1.02 -4.09 -6.97
CA LYS A 108 1.60 -2.77 -6.65
C LYS A 108 3.08 -2.65 -7.01
N THR A 109 3.63 -3.67 -7.67
CA THR A 109 5.05 -3.77 -7.98
C THR A 109 5.50 -2.71 -8.99
N GLY A 110 6.59 -2.00 -8.69
CA GLY A 110 7.23 -1.05 -9.60
C GLY A 110 6.64 0.36 -9.61
N THR A 111 5.70 0.69 -8.73
CA THR A 111 5.14 2.04 -8.58
C THR A 111 5.42 2.61 -7.19
N ALA A 112 5.61 3.94 -7.08
CA ALA A 112 5.68 4.60 -5.77
C ALA A 112 4.42 4.30 -4.96
N VAL A 113 4.58 3.59 -3.84
CA VAL A 113 3.51 3.17 -2.94
C VAL A 113 3.22 4.20 -1.86
N PHE A 114 4.22 5.03 -1.54
CA PHE A 114 4.10 6.13 -0.58
C PHE A 114 4.95 7.33 -1.03
N ILE A 115 4.38 8.53 -0.93
CA ILE A 115 5.03 9.81 -1.20
C ILE A 115 4.60 10.81 -0.12
N ALA A 116 5.59 11.37 0.57
CA ALA A 116 5.40 12.48 1.50
C ALA A 116 6.46 13.57 1.28
N SER A 117 6.10 14.81 1.61
CA SER A 117 6.96 15.97 1.44
C SER A 117 6.76 17.01 2.54
N LEU A 118 7.70 17.94 2.59
CA LEU A 118 7.71 19.15 3.40
C LEU A 118 8.15 20.31 2.51
N GLY A 119 7.54 21.48 2.67
CA GLY A 119 7.97 22.69 1.97
C GLY A 119 7.44 22.80 0.54
N SER A 120 8.01 23.74 -0.20
CA SER A 120 7.59 24.11 -1.56
C SER A 120 8.77 24.35 -2.51
N GLY A 121 9.97 23.95 -2.13
CA GLY A 121 11.21 24.20 -2.89
C GLY A 121 11.73 25.63 -2.85
N ASN A 122 11.08 26.54 -2.11
CA ASN A 122 11.52 27.94 -2.01
C ASN A 122 12.78 28.09 -1.13
N GLY A 123 13.92 28.40 -1.76
CA GLY A 123 15.22 28.69 -1.12
C GLY A 123 15.21 29.61 0.07
N SER A 124 14.31 30.59 0.10
CA SER A 124 14.30 31.62 1.13
C SER A 124 13.38 31.28 2.31
N ALA A 125 12.55 30.25 2.20
CA ALA A 125 11.56 29.89 3.21
C ALA A 125 12.06 28.74 4.08
N THR A 126 11.90 28.88 5.40
CA THR A 126 12.10 27.76 6.33
C THR A 126 10.78 27.02 6.50
N ALA A 127 10.74 25.76 6.07
CA ALA A 127 9.59 24.87 6.26
C ALA A 127 9.67 24.11 7.59
N ALA A 128 10.89 23.75 8.04
CA ALA A 128 11.15 23.23 9.37
C ALA A 128 12.59 23.53 9.82
N SER A 129 12.80 23.56 11.13
CA SER A 129 14.14 23.66 11.73
C SER A 129 14.46 22.40 12.51
N ILE A 130 15.60 21.79 12.21
CA ILE A 130 16.15 20.63 12.92
C ILE A 130 17.36 21.07 13.73
N ASN A 131 17.34 20.81 15.03
CA ASN A 131 18.43 21.16 15.94
C ASN A 131 19.76 20.49 15.51
N SER A 132 20.87 21.18 15.75
CA SER A 132 22.20 20.62 15.53
C SER A 132 22.49 19.47 16.50
N GLY A 133 23.39 18.58 16.11
CA GLY A 133 24.02 17.66 17.06
C GLY A 133 23.24 16.37 17.36
N GLY A 134 22.09 16.14 16.72
CA GLY A 134 21.28 14.93 16.94
C GLY A 134 20.56 14.42 15.69
N PHE A 135 20.39 13.09 15.63
CA PHE A 135 19.62 12.43 14.57
C PHE A 135 18.12 12.66 14.82
N THR A 136 17.48 13.41 13.93
CA THR A 136 16.10 13.86 14.12
C THR A 136 15.25 13.55 12.89
N THR A 137 14.03 13.06 13.12
CA THR A 137 13.05 12.81 12.06
C THR A 137 12.68 14.12 11.36
N VAL A 138 12.69 14.11 10.03
CA VAL A 138 12.24 15.25 9.22
C VAL A 138 10.70 15.28 9.23
N PRO A 139 10.06 16.41 9.60
CA PRO A 139 8.61 16.48 9.76
C PRO A 139 7.90 16.66 8.41
N LEU A 140 7.73 15.57 7.66
CA LEU A 140 7.00 15.59 6.39
C LEU A 140 5.51 15.82 6.62
N SER A 141 5.02 17.04 6.33
CA SER A 141 3.66 17.45 6.65
C SER A 141 2.62 17.10 5.58
N THR A 142 3.05 16.79 4.36
CA THR A 142 2.16 16.58 3.21
C THR A 142 2.32 15.17 2.66
N VAL A 143 1.24 14.36 2.67
CA VAL A 143 1.22 13.05 2.01
C VAL A 143 0.41 13.18 0.72
N THR A 144 1.06 12.99 -0.43
CA THR A 144 0.41 13.07 -1.74
C THR A 144 0.06 11.71 -2.32
N LYS A 145 0.69 10.64 -1.82
CA LYS A 145 0.39 9.27 -2.24
C LYS A 145 0.55 8.30 -1.08
N ASN A 146 -0.47 7.49 -0.84
CA ASN A 146 -0.38 6.32 0.02
C ASN A 146 -1.30 5.22 -0.52
N VAL A 147 -0.83 4.53 -1.55
CA VAL A 147 -1.58 3.46 -2.23
C VAL A 147 -1.00 2.08 -1.92
N GLY A 148 0.14 2.04 -1.21
CA GLY A 148 0.82 0.83 -0.77
C GLY A 148 0.02 -0.04 0.17
N GLY A 149 -0.94 0.54 0.87
CA GLY A 149 -1.62 -0.10 1.99
C GLY A 149 -0.87 0.09 3.32
N GLY A 150 0.13 0.98 3.37
CA GLY A 150 0.82 1.31 4.61
C GLY A 150 0.11 2.43 5.37
N ILE A 151 0.49 2.64 6.63
CA ILE A 151 -0.13 3.66 7.48
C ILE A 151 0.86 4.80 7.71
N TRP A 152 0.49 6.01 7.33
CA TRP A 152 1.22 7.22 7.75
C TRP A 152 0.75 7.65 9.13
N THR A 153 1.68 7.86 10.06
CA THR A 153 1.41 8.35 11.41
C THR A 153 1.96 9.78 11.55
N PRO A 154 1.12 10.82 11.45
CA PRO A 154 1.58 12.22 11.48
C PRO A 154 2.29 12.60 12.78
N ALA A 155 1.87 12.04 13.92
CA ALA A 155 2.46 12.33 15.23
C ALA A 155 3.95 11.99 15.31
N THR A 156 4.39 10.97 14.55
CA THR A 156 5.76 10.45 14.58
C THR A 156 6.48 10.60 13.24
N ASN A 157 5.80 11.12 12.20
CA ASN A 157 6.29 11.23 10.83
C ASN A 157 6.83 9.89 10.29
N THR A 158 6.08 8.81 10.54
CA THR A 158 6.49 7.45 10.16
C THR A 158 5.50 6.77 9.22
N TYR A 159 6.02 6.06 8.23
CA TYR A 159 5.28 5.17 7.35
C TYR A 159 5.40 3.72 7.83
N THR A 160 4.29 3.11 8.24
CA THR A 160 4.23 1.70 8.64
C THR A 160 4.15 0.81 7.41
N VAL A 161 5.14 -0.05 7.23
CA VAL A 161 5.27 -0.97 6.10
C VAL A 161 4.14 -1.99 6.12
N PRO A 162 3.39 -2.16 5.02
CA PRO A 162 2.20 -3.00 5.01
C PRO A 162 2.46 -4.50 4.79
N SER A 163 3.58 -4.82 4.16
CA SER A 163 3.96 -6.16 3.74
C SER A 163 5.46 -6.30 3.83
N SER A 164 5.97 -7.45 4.24
CA SER A 164 7.40 -7.71 4.14
C SER A 164 7.83 -7.73 2.67
N GLY A 165 8.99 -7.19 2.36
CA GLY A 165 9.43 -7.11 0.96
C GLY A 165 10.63 -6.22 0.72
N THR A 166 11.02 -6.15 -0.55
CA THR A 166 12.09 -5.29 -1.04
C THR A 166 11.51 -3.99 -1.58
N TYR A 167 12.09 -2.87 -1.14
CA TYR A 167 11.65 -1.52 -1.45
C TYR A 167 12.78 -0.70 -2.06
N LEU A 168 12.46 0.16 -3.02
CA LEU A 168 13.30 1.27 -3.45
C LEU A 168 12.86 2.52 -2.69
N ILE A 169 13.79 3.10 -1.96
CA ILE A 169 13.64 4.32 -1.18
C ILE A 169 14.35 5.44 -1.91
N LYS A 170 13.68 6.58 -2.07
CA LYS A 170 14.28 7.84 -2.51
C LYS A 170 13.88 8.95 -1.55
N SER A 171 14.83 9.75 -1.10
CA SER A 171 14.53 10.97 -0.36
C SER A 171 15.41 12.13 -0.80
N SER A 172 14.95 13.33 -0.47
CA SER A 172 15.70 14.57 -0.65
C SER A 172 15.58 15.45 0.58
N ILE A 173 16.65 16.16 0.90
CA ILE A 173 16.65 17.25 1.88
C ILE A 173 17.30 18.46 1.25
N ARG A 174 16.62 19.60 1.32
CA ARG A 174 17.09 20.89 0.83
C ARG A 174 17.14 21.87 1.99
N LEU A 175 18.30 22.45 2.22
CA LEU A 175 18.46 23.51 3.20
C LEU A 175 17.99 24.85 2.63
N VAL A 176 17.77 25.83 3.51
CA VAL A 176 17.57 27.23 3.12
C VAL A 176 18.83 27.75 2.42
N ASP A 177 18.65 28.55 1.38
CA ASP A 177 19.75 29.16 0.60
C ASP A 177 20.66 29.97 1.54
N GLY A 178 21.96 29.91 1.31
CA GLY A 178 22.96 30.61 2.14
C GLY A 178 23.26 29.97 3.50
N SER A 179 22.75 28.76 3.76
CA SER A 179 23.12 28.02 4.98
C SER A 179 24.64 27.81 5.09
N ALA A 180 25.22 28.07 6.26
CA ALA A 180 26.64 27.88 6.51
C ALA A 180 27.12 26.46 6.18
N SER A 181 28.34 26.29 5.67
CA SER A 181 28.87 24.96 5.31
C SER A 181 29.08 24.09 6.56
N ARG A 182 28.59 22.84 6.52
CA ARG A 182 28.78 21.79 7.53
C ARG A 182 28.51 20.42 6.93
N ASN A 183 28.84 19.35 7.66
CA ASN A 183 28.38 18.02 7.27
C ASN A 183 26.92 17.83 7.68
N VAL A 184 26.19 17.17 6.80
CA VAL A 184 24.79 16.83 6.96
C VAL A 184 24.64 15.36 6.64
N PHE A 185 23.91 14.65 7.48
CA PHE A 185 23.54 13.25 7.26
C PHE A 185 22.08 13.15 6.83
N GLN A 186 21.75 12.17 6.00
CA GLN A 186 20.37 11.67 5.92
C GLN A 186 20.33 10.15 5.77
N ALA A 187 19.23 9.58 6.24
CA ALA A 187 18.86 8.21 5.93
C ALA A 187 17.34 8.01 6.06
N VAL A 188 16.88 6.85 5.59
CA VAL A 188 15.52 6.37 5.85
C VAL A 188 15.62 5.03 6.58
N HIS A 189 15.12 4.97 7.80
CA HIS A 189 15.19 3.77 8.64
C HIS A 189 14.10 3.72 9.73
N THR A 190 14.15 2.68 10.56
CA THR A 190 13.28 2.44 11.72
C THR A 190 13.78 3.04 13.04
N VAL A 191 14.93 3.70 13.06
CA VAL A 191 15.52 4.35 14.24
C VAL A 191 16.30 5.58 13.77
N ASN A 192 16.32 6.63 14.58
CA ASN A 192 17.14 7.82 14.34
C ASN A 192 18.54 7.56 14.94
N SER A 193 19.48 7.14 14.11
CA SER A 193 20.84 6.79 14.55
C SER A 193 21.82 6.92 13.39
N ASP A 194 23.11 7.02 13.67
CA ASP A 194 24.11 6.83 12.61
C ASP A 194 24.08 5.37 12.15
N ILE A 195 23.96 5.15 10.84
CA ILE A 195 23.92 3.81 10.25
C ILE A 195 24.76 3.76 8.97
N PRO A 196 25.36 2.61 8.64
CA PRO A 196 26.18 2.44 7.43
C PRO A 196 25.43 2.74 6.13
N GLU A 197 24.10 2.61 6.12
CA GLU A 197 23.28 2.82 4.93
C GLU A 197 22.76 4.25 4.79
N GLY A 198 23.17 5.16 5.67
CA GLY A 198 22.96 6.59 5.48
C GLY A 198 24.04 7.23 4.62
N ILE A 199 23.83 8.50 4.29
CA ILE A 199 24.80 9.28 3.51
C ILE A 199 25.16 10.56 4.26
N TRP A 200 26.46 10.84 4.31
CA TRP A 200 27.03 12.11 4.75
C TRP A 200 27.45 12.92 3.52
N ASP A 201 27.13 14.21 3.52
CA ASP A 201 27.60 15.18 2.53
C ASP A 201 27.86 16.54 3.18
N THR A 202 28.75 17.33 2.61
CA THR A 202 29.02 18.69 3.09
C THR A 202 28.19 19.69 2.29
N ASN A 203 27.36 20.49 2.95
CA ASN A 203 26.56 21.47 2.23
C ASN A 203 27.41 22.64 1.72
N SER A 204 27.81 22.57 0.45
CA SER A 204 28.65 23.59 -0.17
C SER A 204 27.83 24.56 -1.04
N GLY A 205 28.30 25.81 -1.10
CA GLY A 205 27.72 26.86 -1.93
C GLY A 205 26.44 27.48 -1.36
N ASN A 206 25.83 28.38 -2.15
CA ASN A 206 24.63 29.12 -1.75
C ASN A 206 23.35 28.28 -1.80
N ARG A 207 23.35 27.18 -2.57
CA ARG A 207 22.20 26.30 -2.76
C ARG A 207 22.66 24.86 -2.64
N TRP A 208 21.94 24.08 -1.86
CA TRP A 208 22.31 22.69 -1.62
C TRP A 208 21.08 21.81 -1.46
N THR A 209 21.12 20.63 -2.06
CA THR A 209 20.11 19.58 -1.92
C THR A 209 20.83 18.25 -1.91
N MET A 210 20.55 17.43 -0.90
CA MET A 210 21.10 16.08 -0.79
C MET A 210 20.06 15.06 -1.19
N LEU A 211 20.46 14.19 -2.12
CA LEU A 211 19.66 13.06 -2.56
C LEU A 211 20.11 11.79 -1.84
N TYR A 212 19.14 10.92 -1.56
CA TYR A 212 19.37 9.60 -1.01
C TYR A 212 18.56 8.58 -1.79
N THR A 213 19.19 7.46 -2.14
CA THR A 213 18.52 6.34 -2.81
C THR A 213 19.06 5.02 -2.28
N ARG A 214 18.17 4.10 -1.90
CA ARG A 214 18.52 2.79 -1.36
C ARG A 214 17.52 1.75 -1.80
N ILE A 215 18.00 0.55 -2.15
CA ILE A 215 17.18 -0.66 -2.18
C ILE A 215 17.37 -1.37 -0.84
N ALA A 216 16.28 -1.67 -0.14
CA ALA A 216 16.35 -2.35 1.16
C ALA A 216 15.16 -3.29 1.36
N TYR A 217 15.39 -4.32 2.18
CA TYR A 217 14.32 -5.16 2.69
C TYR A 217 13.75 -4.57 3.99
N PHE A 218 12.43 -4.54 4.10
CA PHE A 218 11.73 -4.16 5.33
C PHE A 218 10.65 -5.17 5.66
N ASN A 219 10.42 -5.39 6.95
CA ASN A 219 9.37 -6.28 7.44
C ASN A 219 8.03 -5.53 7.49
N LYS A 220 6.94 -6.30 7.39
CA LYS A 220 5.61 -5.81 7.76
C LYS A 220 5.67 -5.20 9.16
N ASN A 221 5.03 -4.05 9.32
CA ASN A 221 4.99 -3.21 10.52
C ASN A 221 6.27 -2.43 10.86
N ASP A 222 7.34 -2.53 10.07
CA ASP A 222 8.47 -1.61 10.20
C ASP A 222 7.98 -0.17 10.02
N GLN A 223 8.35 0.71 10.94
CA GLN A 223 7.97 2.13 10.88
C GLN A 223 9.10 2.92 10.23
N LEU A 224 9.02 3.23 8.94
CA LEU A 224 10.06 3.96 8.24
C LEU A 224 9.92 5.47 8.44
N ARG A 225 11.04 6.17 8.57
CA ARG A 225 11.09 7.64 8.67
C ARG A 225 12.28 8.19 7.91
N LEU A 226 12.14 9.37 7.31
CA LEU A 226 13.28 10.18 6.87
C LEU A 226 13.83 10.92 8.09
N TYR A 227 15.12 10.81 8.34
CA TYR A 227 15.78 11.54 9.42
C TYR A 227 17.14 12.07 8.96
N MET A 228 17.61 13.09 9.67
CA MET A 228 18.84 13.79 9.34
C MET A 228 19.66 14.17 10.58
N TYR A 229 20.91 14.54 10.34
CA TYR A 229 21.80 15.16 11.32
C TYR A 229 22.43 16.42 10.69
N SER A 230 22.70 17.45 11.50
CA SER A 230 23.42 18.65 11.07
C SER A 230 24.53 18.98 12.07
N ASP A 231 25.78 19.03 11.58
CA ASP A 231 26.96 19.38 12.37
C ASP A 231 26.91 20.85 12.80
N GLY A 232 27.05 21.10 14.09
CA GLY A 232 27.40 22.41 14.67
C GLY A 232 26.40 23.56 14.47
N ALA A 233 25.36 23.40 13.66
CA ALA A 233 24.36 24.44 13.39
C ALA A 233 22.99 23.83 13.04
N THR A 234 21.92 24.52 13.42
CA THR A 234 20.53 24.15 13.11
C THR A 234 20.34 24.05 11.60
N ALA A 235 19.74 22.95 11.15
CA ALA A 235 19.34 22.78 9.77
C ALA A 235 17.95 23.38 9.54
N ASN A 236 17.92 24.58 8.96
CA ASN A 236 16.70 25.15 8.38
C ASN A 236 16.46 24.49 7.02
N ILE A 237 15.42 23.65 6.96
CA ILE A 237 15.00 22.92 5.77
C ILE A 237 14.00 23.78 5.01
N SER A 238 14.23 23.98 3.72
CA SER A 238 13.29 24.65 2.82
C SER A 238 12.37 23.66 2.11
N ASP A 239 12.86 22.45 1.84
CA ASP A 239 12.10 21.38 1.20
C ASP A 239 12.66 19.99 1.59
N ALA A 240 11.79 18.99 1.70
CA ALA A 240 12.20 17.59 1.80
C ALA A 240 11.15 16.67 1.19
N SER A 241 11.59 15.50 0.70
CA SER A 241 10.68 14.49 0.16
C SER A 241 11.10 13.07 0.51
N LEU A 242 10.13 12.17 0.59
CA LEU A 242 10.31 10.73 0.75
C LEU A 242 9.37 10.00 -0.22
N ASN A 243 9.96 9.16 -1.05
CA ASN A 243 9.27 8.27 -1.99
C ASN A 243 9.67 6.83 -1.68
N ILE A 244 8.69 5.96 -1.51
CA ILE A 244 8.89 4.53 -1.29
C ILE A 244 8.20 3.78 -2.41
N VAL A 245 8.91 2.87 -3.07
CA VAL A 245 8.44 2.03 -4.16
C VAL A 245 8.56 0.58 -3.70
N LEU A 246 7.50 -0.21 -3.83
CA LEU A 246 7.56 -1.65 -3.59
C LEU A 246 8.11 -2.34 -4.84
N LEU A 247 9.25 -3.02 -4.71
CA LEU A 247 9.89 -3.77 -5.80
C LEU A 247 9.51 -5.25 -5.80
N SER A 248 9.34 -5.84 -4.62
CA SER A 248 8.88 -7.23 -4.49
C SER A 248 8.27 -7.44 -3.11
N GLN A 249 7.18 -8.20 -3.03
CA GLN A 249 6.69 -8.75 -1.77
C GLN A 249 7.37 -10.09 -1.51
N ASN A 250 7.64 -10.39 -0.24
CA ASN A 250 8.12 -11.69 0.21
C ASN A 250 7.11 -12.35 1.15
#